data_AF-D2JAX6-F1
#
_entry.id   AF-D2JAX6-F1
#
_cell.length_a   1.000
_cell.length_b   1.000
_cell.length_c   1.000
_cell.angle_alpha   90.00
_cell.angle_beta   90.00
_cell.angle_gamma   90.00
#
_symmetry.space_group_name_H-M   'P 1'
#
loop_
_entity.id
_entity.type
_entity.pdbx_description
1 polymer ?
#
loop_
_entity_poly.entity_id
_entity_poly.type
_entity_poly.pdbx_seq_one_letter_code
_entity_poly.pdbx_strand_id
1 'polypeptide(L)' 'MIEEKPKIKNYISGGCYIFNKEIIKKVPKNKNLKMTDFLEKLINDNISISSYVHNGVWIDAGTWEDLKKAKSIFL' A
#
# COMPACT_ATOMS: atom_id res chain seq x y z
N MET A 1 -25.20 1.36 15.88
CA MET A 1 -26.27 1.53 14.89
C MET A 1 -26.01 0.53 13.77
N ILE A 2 -27.01 -0.23 13.33
CA ILE A 2 -26.88 -1.15 12.19
C ILE A 2 -27.20 -0.34 10.93
N GLU A 3 -26.26 -0.25 10.00
CA GLU A 3 -26.46 0.33 8.68
C GLU A 3 -26.50 -0.80 7.65
N GLU A 4 -27.52 -0.84 6.81
CA GLU A 4 -27.62 -1.83 5.73
C GLU A 4 -26.80 -1.34 4.51
N LYS A 5 -25.81 -2.13 4.09
CA LYS A 5 -24.78 -1.79 3.07
C LYS A 5 -23.94 -0.55 3.44
N PRO A 6 -23.23 -0.56 4.58
CA PRO A 6 -22.44 0.58 5.01
C PRO A 6 -21.32 0.87 4.01
N LYS A 7 -21.12 2.14 3.68
CA LYS A 7 -19.94 2.59 2.94
C LYS A 7 -18.85 2.93 3.94
N ILE A 8 -17.89 2.02 4.09
CA ILE A 8 -16.77 2.19 5.02
C ILE A 8 -15.69 3.04 4.33
N LYS A 9 -15.34 4.17 4.95
CA LYS A 9 -14.17 4.97 4.56
C LYS A 9 -12.99 4.57 5.44
N ASN A 10 -12.02 3.88 4.86
CA ASN A 10 -10.79 3.50 5.54
C ASN A 10 -9.56 3.96 4.75
N TYR A 11 -8.47 4.20 5.45
CA TYR A 11 -7.16 4.30 4.83
C TYR A 11 -6.66 2.90 4.45
N ILE A 12 -6.12 2.79 3.25
CA ILE A 12 -5.51 1.56 2.74
C ILE A 12 -4.06 1.85 2.32
N SER A 13 -3.26 0.79 2.23
CA SER A 13 -1.93 0.88 1.63
C SER A 13 -2.05 1.15 0.13
N GLY A 14 -1.51 2.28 -0.34
CA GLY A 14 -1.49 2.64 -1.76
C GLY A 14 -0.39 1.97 -2.59
N GLY A 15 0.39 1.04 -2.01
CA GLY A 15 1.44 0.30 -2.72
C GLY A 15 2.69 1.12 -3.05
N CYS A 16 2.85 2.31 -2.47
CA CYS A 16 4.02 3.17 -2.63
C CYS A 16 4.73 3.34 -1.29
N TYR A 17 6.06 3.14 -1.28
CA TYR A 17 6.85 3.11 -0.05
C TYR A 17 8.18 3.84 -0.26
N ILE A 18 8.64 4.52 0.78
CA ILE A 18 9.94 5.18 0.83
C ILE A 18 10.68 4.61 2.03
N PHE A 19 11.91 4.11 1.81
CA PHE A 19 12.72 3.50 2.85
C PHE A 19 14.12 4.11 2.88
N ASN A 20 14.64 4.30 4.09
CA ASN A 20 16.08 4.52 4.27
C ASN A 20 16.87 3.30 3.81
N LYS A 21 18.06 3.52 3.23
CA LYS A 21 18.92 2.45 2.71
C LYS A 21 19.23 1.36 3.74
N GLU A 22 19.39 1.73 5.01
CA GLU A 22 19.65 0.80 6.11
C GLU A 22 18.48 -0.16 6.37
N ILE A 23 17.24 0.28 6.13
CA ILE A 23 16.05 -0.58 6.27
C ILE A 23 16.03 -1.66 5.19
N ILE A 24 16.40 -1.31 3.96
CA ILE A 24 16.47 -2.28 2.85
C ILE A 24 17.47 -3.41 3.13
N LYS A 25 18.54 -3.16 3.90
CA LYS A 25 19.49 -4.21 4.30
C LYS A 25 18.86 -5.31 5.17
N LYS A 26 17.71 -5.05 5.81
CA LYS A 26 16.96 -6.03 6.60
C LYS A 26 16.11 -7.00 5.75
N VAL A 27 15.97 -6.74 4.45
CA VAL A 27 15.23 -7.62 3.53
C VAL A 27 16.02 -8.91 3.32
N PRO A 28 15.42 -10.09 3.54
CA PRO A 28 16.10 -11.37 3.38
C PRO A 28 16.46 -11.61 1.92
N LYS A 29 17.70 -12.03 1.67
CA LYS A 29 18.14 -12.39 0.32
C LYS A 29 17.51 -13.71 -0.11
N ASN A 30 17.17 -13.81 -1.39
CA ASN A 30 16.66 -15.03 -2.05
C ASN A 30 15.41 -15.62 -1.39
N LYS A 31 14.56 -14.78 -0.80
CA LYS A 31 13.27 -15.17 -0.23
C LYS A 31 12.20 -14.19 -0.66
N ASN A 32 11.02 -14.72 -0.95
CA ASN A 32 9.83 -13.90 -1.09
C ASN A 32 9.45 -13.33 0.27
N LEU A 33 9.15 -12.03 0.29
CA LEU A 33 8.69 -11.33 1.48
C LEU A 33 7.54 -10.43 1.08
N LYS A 34 6.39 -10.56 1.75
CA LYS A 34 5.27 -9.64 1.54
C LYS A 34 5.58 -8.33 2.22
N MET A 35 5.12 -7.23 1.61
CA MET A 35 5.31 -5.91 2.19
C MET A 35 4.62 -5.75 3.55
N THR A 36 3.44 -6.37 3.73
CA THR A 36 2.73 -6.41 5.03
C THR A 36 3.61 -6.99 6.12
N ASP A 37 4.22 -8.15 5.85
CA ASP A 37 5.05 -8.89 6.80
C ASP A 37 6.35 -8.12 7.09
N PHE A 38 6.89 -7.41 6.09
CA PHE A 38 8.06 -6.56 6.28
C PHE A 38 7.75 -5.36 7.19
N LEU A 39 6.65 -4.65 6.94
CA LEU A 39 6.23 -3.52 7.76
C LEU A 39 5.92 -3.95 9.19
N GLU A 40 5.22 -5.07 9.37
CA GLU A 40 4.95 -5.65 10.69
C GLU A 40 6.24 -5.99 11.45
N LYS A 41 7.21 -6.61 10.77
CA LYS A 41 8.54 -6.85 11.35
C LYS A 41 9.22 -5.56 11.79
N LEU A 42 9.19 -4.51 10.97
CA LEU A 42 9.80 -3.23 11.33
C LEU A 42 9.12 -2.58 12.56
N ILE A 43 7.79 -2.66 12.65
CA ILE A 43 7.03 -2.20 13.82
C ILE A 43 7.45 -2.99 15.07
N ASN A 44 7.54 -4.32 14.95
CA ASN A 44 7.96 -5.19 16.05
C ASN A 44 9.42 -4.96 16.48
N ASP A 45 10.28 -4.53 15.54
CA ASP A 45 11.65 -4.08 15.81
C ASP A 45 11.71 -2.67 16.43
N ASN A 46 10.57 -2.06 16.81
CA ASN A 46 10.43 -0.68 17.29
C ASN A 46 10.98 0.38 16.32
N ILE A 47 10.94 0.10 15.02
CA ILE A 47 11.31 1.07 13.98
C ILE A 47 10.09 1.93 13.69
N SER A 48 10.25 3.25 13.78
CA SER A 48 9.19 4.20 13.44
C SER A 48 8.83 4.13 11.96
N ILE A 49 7.54 4.02 11.68
CA ILE A 49 6.96 4.06 10.34
C ILE A 49 5.87 5.14 10.37
N SER A 50 5.77 5.90 9.29
CA SER A 50 4.71 6.89 9.10
C SER A 50 4.01 6.65 7.76
N SER A 51 2.74 7.02 7.69
CA SER A 51 1.96 7.00 6.46
C SER A 51 1.82 8.39 5.89
N TYR A 52 1.63 8.47 4.58
CA TYR A 52 1.29 9.70 3.86
C TYR A 52 -0.05 9.52 3.17
N VAL A 53 -0.99 10.43 3.41
CA VAL A 53 -2.31 10.40 2.76
C VAL A 53 -2.19 11.08 1.40
N HIS A 54 -2.38 10.28 0.34
CA HIS A 54 -2.46 10.80 -1.02
C HIS A 54 -3.85 11.37 -1.30
N ASN A 55 -3.92 12.65 -1.65
CA ASN A 55 -5.18 13.35 -1.94
C ASN A 55 -5.55 13.40 -3.43
N GLY A 56 -4.77 12.75 -4.29
CA GLY A 56 -5.00 12.69 -5.73
C GLY A 56 -5.77 11.45 -6.16
N VAL A 57 -5.92 11.31 -7.49
CA VAL A 57 -6.50 10.11 -8.10
C VAL A 57 -5.47 9.00 -8.08
N TRP A 58 -5.83 7.88 -7.43
CA TRP A 58 -5.07 6.64 -7.44
C TRP A 58 -5.94 5.53 -8.02
N ILE A 59 -5.38 4.76 -8.95
CA ILE A 59 -6.10 3.67 -9.63
C ILE A 59 -5.23 2.41 -9.60
N ASP A 60 -5.79 1.33 -9.07
CA ASP A 60 -5.23 -0.01 -9.21
C ASP A 60 -5.53 -0.55 -10.61
N ALA A 61 -4.49 -0.72 -11.44
CA ALA A 61 -4.62 -1.22 -12.80
C ALA A 61 -4.18 -2.70 -12.91
N GLY A 62 -4.56 -3.53 -11.93
CA GLY A 62 -4.20 -4.95 -11.87
C GLY A 62 -4.85 -5.85 -12.93
N THR A 63 -5.92 -5.40 -13.60
CA THR A 63 -6.62 -6.15 -14.66
C THR A 63 -6.71 -5.36 -15.97
N TRP A 64 -7.02 -6.03 -17.08
CA TRP A 64 -7.24 -5.37 -18.37
C TRP A 64 -8.42 -4.40 -18.34
N GLU A 65 -9.49 -4.77 -17.64
CA GLU A 65 -10.65 -3.90 -17.41
C GLU A 65 -10.24 -2.64 -16.64
N ASP A 66 -9.44 -2.79 -15.58
CA ASP A 66 -9.01 -1.66 -14.75
C ASP A 66 -8.04 -0.75 -15.49
N LEU A 67 -7.14 -1.30 -16.31
CA LEU A 67 -6.28 -0.51 -17.19
C LEU A 67 -7.08 0.32 -18.21
N LYS A 68 -8.16 -0.24 -18.79
CA LYS A 68 -9.05 0.51 -19.69
C LYS A 68 -9.73 1.68 -18.97
N LYS A 69 -10.22 1.45 -17.74
CA LYS A 69 -10.80 2.52 -16.89
C LYS A 69 -9.76 3.60 -16.58
N ALA A 70 -8.54 3.20 -16.19
CA ALA A 70 -7.45 4.13 -15.90
C ALA A 70 -7.15 5.02 -17.12
N LYS A 71 -7.07 4.43 -18.32
CA LYS A 71 -6.88 5.18 -19.56
C LYS A 71 -7.97 6.22 -19.80
N SER A 72 -9.24 5.90 -19.60
CA SER A 72 -10.34 6.87 -19.77
C SER A 72 -10.34 8.04 -18.77
N ILE A 73 -9.61 7.90 -17.65
CA ILE A 73 -9.52 8.96 -16.62
C ILE A 73 -8.31 9.87 -16.89
N PHE A 74 -7.24 9.34 -17.47
CA PHE A 74 -5.96 10.05 -17.64
C PHE A 74 -5.62 10.43 -19.09
N LEU A 75 -6.40 9.98 -20.08
CA LEU A 75 -6.29 10.35 -21.50
C LEU A 75 -7.60 11.01 -21.95
#